data_AF-A0A3L6ZNA1-F1
#
_entry.id   AF-A0A3L6ZNA1-F1
#
_cell.length_a   1.000
_cell.length_b   1.000
_cell.length_c   1.000
_cell.angle_alpha   90.00
_cell.angle_beta   90.00
_cell.angle_gamma   90.00
#
_symmetry.space_group_name_H-M   'P 1'
#
loop_
_entity.id
_entity.type
_entity.pdbx_description
1 polymer ?
#
loop_
_entity_poly.entity_id
_entity_poly.type
_entity_poly.pdbx_seq_one_letter_code
_entity_poly.pdbx_strand_id
1 'polypeptide(L)' 'MGRTVNRSARTGKFVSKATAKRSPAKTTTERVGKGTSNARAVNRSASTGKFVTARTAKNNPGGTITQRV' A
#
# COMPACT_ATOMS: atom_id res chain seq x y z
N MET A 1 13.48 3.08 -14.58
CA MET A 1 13.76 2.15 -13.47
C MET A 1 12.69 2.29 -12.40
N GLY A 2 12.22 1.16 -11.85
CA GLY A 2 11.34 1.19 -10.68
C GLY A 2 12.07 1.72 -9.44
N ARG A 3 11.34 2.32 -8.50
CA ARG A 3 11.84 2.78 -7.19
C ARG A 3 10.97 2.25 -6.07
N THR A 4 11.55 2.07 -4.88
CA THR A 4 10.83 1.60 -3.69
C THR A 4 10.29 2.79 -2.94
N VAL A 5 9.00 2.77 -2.63
CA VAL A 5 8.30 3.83 -1.90
C VAL A 5 7.50 3.21 -0.77
N ASN A 6 7.29 3.98 0.30
CA ASN A 6 6.36 3.61 1.34
C ASN A 6 5.07 4.41 1.13
N ARG A 7 3.90 3.79 1.31
CA ARG A 7 2.60 4.42 1.12
C ARG A 7 1.73 4.21 2.36
N SER A 8 1.03 5.26 2.78
CA SER A 8 0.06 5.19 3.88
C SER A 8 -1.24 4.54 3.43
N ALA A 9 -1.75 3.59 4.22
CA ALA A 9 -3.08 3.00 4.05
C ALA A 9 -4.18 4.04 4.11
N ARG A 10 -4.08 4.94 5.09
CA ARG A 10 -5.15 5.87 5.41
C ARG A 10 -5.34 6.97 4.38
N THR A 11 -4.25 7.39 3.74
CA THR A 11 -4.26 8.56 2.83
C THR A 11 -3.85 8.24 1.41
N GLY A 12 -3.29 7.06 1.14
CA GLY A 12 -2.69 6.71 -0.16
C GLY A 12 -1.45 7.53 -0.52
N LYS A 13 -1.00 8.45 0.34
CA LYS A 13 0.17 9.29 0.10
C LYS A 13 1.46 8.52 0.34
N PHE A 14 2.51 8.87 -0.40
CA PHE A 14 3.84 8.39 -0.10
C PHE A 14 4.34 8.99 1.22
N VAL A 15 4.97 8.15 2.03
CA VAL A 15 5.49 8.51 3.35
C VAL A 15 6.96 8.13 3.48
N SER A 16 7.62 8.74 4.45
CA SER A 16 9.02 8.43 4.72
C SER A 16 9.19 7.02 5.30
N LYS A 17 10.41 6.48 5.21
CA LYS A 17 10.78 5.21 5.86
C LYS A 17 10.61 5.28 7.38
N ALA A 18 10.84 6.44 7.98
CA ALA A 18 10.63 6.65 9.42
C ALA A 18 9.15 6.53 9.79
N THR A 19 8.24 7.10 8.99
CA THR A 19 6.79 6.96 9.15
C THR A 19 6.36 5.50 9.01
N ALA A 20 6.91 4.79 8.02
CA ALA A 20 6.63 3.37 7.83
C ALA A 20 7.08 2.52 9.03
N LYS A 21 8.24 2.83 9.61
CA LYS A 21 8.72 2.19 10.85
C LYS A 21 7.87 2.52 12.07
N ARG A 22 7.36 3.75 12.18
CA ARG A 22 6.53 4.19 13.32
C ARG A 22 5.11 3.64 13.26
N SER A 23 4.62 3.30 12.07
CA SER A 23 3.26 2.78 11.89
C SER A 23 3.22 1.65 10.85
N PRO A 24 3.93 0.53 11.10
CA PRO A 24 4.08 -0.55 10.13
C PRO A 24 2.72 -1.15 9.74
N ALA A 25 1.78 -1.23 10.68
CA ALA A 25 0.43 -1.74 10.44
C ALA A 25 -0.46 -0.82 9.58
N LYS A 26 0.02 0.36 9.20
CA LYS A 26 -0.72 1.40 8.46
C LYS A 26 0.04 1.88 7.23
N THR A 27 1.13 1.21 6.87
CA THR A 27 1.97 1.58 5.73
C THR A 27 2.42 0.33 4.99
N THR A 28 2.61 0.43 3.67
CA THR A 28 3.25 -0.63 2.89
C THR A 28 4.43 -0.11 2.11
N THR A 29 5.34 -1.02 1.81
CA THR A 29 6.44 -0.81 0.87
C THR A 29 6.04 -1.37 -0.49
N GLU A 30 6.15 -0.56 -1.55
CA GLU A 30 5.84 -0.97 -2.92
C GLU A 30 6.89 -0.46 -3.92
N ARG A 31 6.99 -1.13 -5.07
CA ARG A 31 7.85 -0.72 -6.17
C ARG A 31 6.99 0.00 -7.20
N VAL A 32 7.40 1.20 -7.63
CA VAL A 32 6.66 2.01 -8.63
C VAL A 32 7.60 2.55 -9.70
N GLY A 33 7.11 2.73 -10.93
CA GLY A 33 7.82 3.43 -12.00
C GLY A 33 8.03 2.60 -13.28
N LYS A 34 8.73 3.19 -14.25
CA LYS A 34 8.97 2.56 -15.56
C LYS A 34 9.81 1.27 -15.38
N GLY A 35 9.25 0.13 -15.78
CA GLY A 35 9.85 -1.21 -15.63
C GLY A 35 9.24 -2.09 -14.53
N THR A 36 8.19 -1.63 -13.83
CA THR A 36 7.38 -2.48 -12.94
C THR A 36 6.09 -2.90 -13.67
N SER A 37 5.74 -4.20 -13.68
CA SER A 37 4.53 -4.75 -14.31
C SER A 37 3.22 -4.43 -13.56
N ASN A 38 3.14 -3.24 -12.98
CA ASN A 38 2.08 -2.78 -12.08
C ASN A 38 0.75 -2.47 -12.81
N ALA A 39 0.26 -3.43 -13.59
CA ALA A 39 -0.94 -3.28 -14.41
C ALA A 39 -2.22 -3.51 -13.60
N ARG A 40 -2.16 -4.25 -12.49
CA ARG A 40 -3.35 -4.69 -11.76
C ARG A 40 -3.47 -4.02 -10.40
N ALA A 41 -4.61 -3.40 -10.13
CA ALA A 41 -4.94 -2.90 -8.80
C ALA A 41 -5.37 -4.06 -7.89
N VAL A 42 -4.72 -4.19 -6.74
CA VAL A 42 -5.07 -5.17 -5.69
C VAL A 42 -5.22 -4.46 -4.36
N ASN A 43 -6.15 -4.95 -3.53
CA ASN A 43 -6.39 -4.42 -2.18
C ASN A 43 -5.81 -5.36 -1.15
N ARG A 44 -5.17 -4.81 -0.12
CA ARG A 44 -4.49 -5.59 0.92
C ARG A 44 -4.68 -4.96 2.29
N SER A 45 -4.67 -5.77 3.34
CA SER A 45 -4.58 -5.27 4.71
C SER A 45 -3.21 -4.64 4.95
N ALA A 46 -3.18 -3.44 5.52
CA ALA A 46 -1.95 -2.76 5.89
C ALA A 46 -1.25 -3.41 7.10
N SER A 47 -1.99 -4.13 7.94
CA SER A 47 -1.45 -4.81 9.12
C SER A 47 -0.93 -6.21 8.83
N THR A 48 -1.62 -6.96 7.97
CA THR A 48 -1.30 -8.37 7.72
C THR A 48 -0.74 -8.65 6.33
N GLY A 49 -0.78 -7.69 5.41
CA GLY A 49 -0.37 -7.86 4.01
C GLY A 49 -1.28 -8.78 3.16
N LYS A 50 -2.26 -9.43 3.79
CA LYS A 50 -3.22 -10.33 3.13
C LYS A 50 -4.06 -9.56 2.12
N PHE A 51 -4.35 -10.20 0.99
CA PHE A 51 -5.31 -9.67 0.03
C PHE A 51 -6.70 -9.57 0.65
N VAL A 52 -7.39 -8.48 0.34
CA VAL A 52 -8.76 -8.23 0.79
C VAL A 52 -9.61 -7.81 -0.39
N THR A 53 -10.92 -7.94 -0.26
CA THR A 53 -11.85 -7.52 -1.31
C THR A 53 -11.92 -5.99 -1.42
N ALA A 54 -12.40 -5.49 -2.56
CA ALA A 54 -12.69 -4.06 -2.72
C ALA A 54 -13.72 -3.55 -1.69
N ARG A 55 -14.70 -4.39 -1.31
CA ARG A 55 -15.68 -4.07 -0.26
C ARG A 55 -14.99 -3.90 1.09
N THR A 56 -14.08 -4.79 1.46
CA THR A 56 -13.29 -4.66 2.69
C THR A 56 -12.44 -3.39 2.66
N ALA A 57 -11.86 -3.05 1.50
CA ALA A 57 -11.08 -1.84 1.37
C ALA A 57 -11.92 -0.56 1.53
N LYS A 58 -13.13 -0.57 0.96
CA LYS A 58 -14.09 0.53 1.09
C LYS A 58 -14.59 0.70 2.53
N ASN A 59 -14.79 -0.40 3.25
CA ASN A 59 -15.26 -0.39 4.65
C ASN A 59 -14.13 -0.12 5.67
N ASN A 60 -12.86 -0.28 5.29
CA ASN A 60 -11.70 -0.03 6.15
C ASN A 60 -10.61 0.80 5.43
N PRO A 61 -10.93 2.04 5.00
CA PRO A 61 -9.99 2.86 4.24
C PRO A 61 -8.73 3.19 5.04
N GLY A 62 -8.81 3.19 6.38
CA GLY A 62 -7.66 3.42 7.27
C GLY A 62 -6.81 2.18 7.56
N GLY A 63 -7.20 0.99 7.12
CA GLY A 63 -6.53 -0.27 7.42
C GLY A 63 -6.23 -1.13 6.22
N THR A 64 -6.59 -0.67 5.02
CA THR A 64 -6.32 -1.36 3.76
C THR A 64 -5.63 -0.44 2.77
N ILE A 65 -4.89 -1.03 1.84
CA ILE A 65 -4.12 -0.33 0.81
C ILE A 65 -4.50 -0.89 -0.55
N THR A 66 -4.79 0.02 -1.48
CA THR A 66 -4.84 -0.30 -2.90
C THR A 66 -3.45 -0.06 -3.49
N GLN A 67 -2.83 -1.12 -4.00
CA GLN A 67 -1.54 -1.06 -4.68
C GLN A 67 -1.69 -1.55 -6.11
N ARG A 68 -0.74 -1.18 -6.95
CA ARG A 68 -0.64 -1.74 -8.31
C ARG A 68 0.53 -2.72 -8.35
N VAL A 69 0.24 -3.95 -8.78
CA VAL A 69 1.18 -5.07 -8.92
C VAL A 69 1.20 -5.59 -10.34
#